data_AF-A0A3E4WH65-F1
#
_entry.id   AF-A0A3E4WH65-F1
#
_cell.length_a   1.000
_cell.length_b   1.000
_cell.length_c   1.000
_cell.angle_alpha   90.00
_cell.angle_beta   90.00
_cell.angle_gamma   90.00
#
_symmetry.space_group_name_H-M   'P 1'
#
loop_
_entity.id
_entity.type
_entity.pdbx_description
1 polymer ?
#
loop_
_entity_poly.entity_id
_entity_poly.type
_entity_poly.pdbx_seq_one_letter_code
_entity_poly.pdbx_strand_id
1 'polypeptide(L)'
;MESFIVTTSGEVSFTFPANGSDFSLKELQDSVNGNIEIVPIRKNVGPLIFKEFDKEGFAIKLTDEYIMIVNSEGKIESKQFNYVATVLATASESISPGDWIAGDVLVCRSSMVK
;
A
#
# COMPACT_ATOMS: atom_id res chain seq x y z
N MET A 1 6.31 -14.80 2.03
CA MET A 1 6.28 -13.58 1.19
C MET A 1 5.44 -12.57 1.95
N GLU A 2 5.97 -11.40 2.25
CA GLU A 2 5.26 -10.40 3.04
C GLU A 2 4.42 -9.51 2.13
N SER A 3 3.11 -9.55 2.34
CA SER A 3 2.16 -8.62 1.73
C SER A 3 1.09 -8.26 2.75
N PHE A 4 0.60 -7.02 2.68
CA PHE A 4 -0.37 -6.50 3.62
C PHE A 4 -1.23 -5.41 2.99
N ILE A 5 -2.45 -5.25 3.50
CA ILE A 5 -3.34 -4.15 3.16
C ILE A 5 -3.20 -3.07 4.23
N VAL A 6 -3.06 -1.84 3.78
CA VAL A 6 -3.16 -0.62 4.60
C VAL A 6 -4.51 0.02 4.29
N THR A 7 -5.42 0.02 5.25
CA THR A 7 -6.75 0.59 5.05
C THR A 7 -6.76 2.11 5.21
N THR A 8 -7.83 2.77 4.77
CA THR A 8 -8.03 4.22 4.97
C THR A 8 -8.18 4.61 6.45
N SER A 9 -8.53 3.67 7.34
CA SER A 9 -8.53 3.88 8.80
C SER A 9 -7.14 3.84 9.41
N GLY A 10 -6.12 3.37 8.67
CA GLY A 10 -4.76 3.19 9.16
C GLY A 10 -4.47 1.80 9.73
N GLU A 11 -5.43 0.87 9.64
CA GLU A 11 -5.23 -0.53 10.02
C GLU A 11 -4.34 -1.25 9.01
N VAL A 12 -3.54 -2.19 9.51
CA VAL A 12 -2.68 -3.05 8.68
C VAL A 12 -3.03 -4.50 8.92
N SER A 13 -3.33 -5.20 7.83
CA SER A 13 -3.66 -6.64 7.87
C SER A 13 -2.82 -7.41 6.85
N PHE A 14 -2.26 -8.55 7.26
CA PHE A 14 -1.54 -9.42 6.33
C PHE A 14 -2.50 -10.04 5.33
N THR A 15 -2.05 -10.13 4.08
CA THR A 15 -2.78 -10.80 2.99
C THR A 15 -1.81 -11.59 2.14
N PHE A 16 -2.29 -12.58 1.41
CA PHE A 16 -1.47 -13.47 0.59
C PHE A 16 -2.23 -13.86 -0.68
N PRO A 17 -1.54 -14.09 -1.81
CA PRO A 17 -2.17 -14.59 -3.02
C PRO A 17 -2.77 -15.98 -2.79
N ALA A 18 -3.96 -16.22 -3.33
CA ALA A 18 -4.71 -17.46 -3.14
C ALA A 18 -3.99 -18.69 -3.70
N ASN A 19 -3.18 -18.50 -4.76
CA ASN A 19 -2.36 -19.55 -5.35
C ASN A 19 -1.03 -19.81 -4.60
N GLY A 20 -0.71 -19.00 -3.58
CA GLY A 20 0.50 -19.10 -2.78
C GLY A 20 1.78 -18.50 -3.41
N SER A 21 1.71 -17.95 -4.62
CA SER A 21 2.87 -17.37 -5.33
C SER A 21 2.71 -15.91 -5.71
N ASP A 22 1.65 -15.56 -6.45
CA ASP A 22 1.47 -14.25 -7.07
C ASP A 22 -0.01 -13.88 -7.15
N PHE A 23 -0.30 -12.59 -7.03
CA PHE A 23 -1.66 -12.08 -7.13
C PHE A 23 -2.10 -12.07 -8.59
N SER A 24 -3.26 -12.65 -8.86
CA SER A 24 -3.98 -12.42 -10.10
C SER A 24 -4.45 -10.96 -10.18
N LEU A 25 -4.68 -10.46 -11.40
CA LEU A 25 -5.23 -9.12 -11.61
C LEU A 25 -6.54 -8.91 -10.81
N LYS A 26 -7.39 -9.94 -10.74
CA LYS A 26 -8.64 -9.85 -9.99
C LYS A 26 -8.39 -9.65 -8.49
N GLU A 27 -7.44 -10.36 -7.89
CA GLU A 27 -7.09 -10.17 -6.48
C GLU A 27 -6.54 -8.77 -6.21
N LEU A 28 -5.71 -8.25 -7.13
CA LEU A 28 -5.20 -6.89 -7.04
C LEU A 28 -6.34 -5.85 -7.08
N GLN A 29 -7.26 -5.99 -8.03
CA GLN A 29 -8.43 -5.11 -8.18
C GLN A 29 -9.39 -5.20 -6.99
N ASP A 30 -9.67 -6.42 -6.51
CA ASP A 30 -10.51 -6.66 -5.34
C ASP A 30 -9.88 -6.03 -4.07
N SER A 31 -8.55 -6.07 -3.93
CA SER A 31 -7.83 -5.55 -2.77
C SER A 31 -7.86 -4.02 -2.66
N VAL A 32 -7.99 -3.31 -3.78
CA VAL A 32 -8.03 -1.83 -3.81
C VAL A 32 -9.38 -1.28 -4.22
N ASN A 33 -10.36 -2.15 -4.48
CA ASN A 33 -11.70 -1.82 -4.94
C ASN A 33 -11.70 -0.93 -6.20
N GLY A 34 -11.02 -1.36 -7.27
CA GLY A 34 -11.01 -0.62 -8.54
C GLY A 34 -9.93 -1.05 -9.52
N ASN A 35 -9.76 -0.24 -10.57
CA ASN A 35 -8.63 -0.37 -11.50
C ASN A 35 -7.32 -0.06 -10.76
N ILE A 36 -6.26 -0.79 -11.11
CA ILE A 36 -4.99 -0.69 -10.37
C ILE A 36 -4.02 0.28 -11.01
N GLU A 37 -3.28 0.98 -10.16
CA GLU A 37 -2.02 1.65 -10.48
C GLU A 37 -0.91 1.06 -9.59
N ILE A 38 0.27 0.84 -10.18
CA ILE A 38 1.45 0.37 -9.45
C ILE A 38 2.33 1.58 -9.12
N VAL A 39 2.51 1.84 -7.83
CA VAL A 39 3.44 2.85 -7.31
C VAL A 39 4.69 2.14 -6.79
N PRO A 40 5.86 2.25 -7.47
CA PRO A 40 7.09 1.61 -7.01
C PRO A 40 7.66 2.34 -5.80
N ILE A 41 8.39 1.63 -4.93
CA ILE A 41 9.19 2.27 -3.88
C ILE A 41 10.52 2.75 -4.48
N ARG A 42 10.69 4.06 -4.67
CA ARG A 42 11.90 4.61 -5.34
C ARG A 42 13.09 4.77 -4.41
N LYS A 43 12.84 4.85 -3.11
CA LYS A 43 13.85 4.98 -2.06
C LYS A 43 13.42 4.16 -0.85
N ASN A 44 14.35 3.45 -0.22
CA ASN A 44 14.08 2.65 0.96
C ASN A 44 13.51 3.52 2.09
N VAL A 45 12.46 3.04 2.75
CA VAL A 45 11.73 3.75 3.82
C VAL A 45 11.74 2.94 5.10
N GLY A 46 11.92 3.62 6.23
CA GLY A 46 11.66 3.08 7.56
C GLY A 46 12.86 2.41 8.26
N PRO A 47 12.62 1.76 9.41
CA PRO A 47 11.29 1.49 9.98
C PRO A 47 10.56 2.77 10.41
N LEU A 48 9.35 2.98 9.88
CA LEU A 48 8.43 4.02 10.34
C LEU A 48 7.42 3.37 11.28
N ILE A 49 7.19 3.98 12.43
CA ILE A 49 6.30 3.46 13.47
C ILE A 49 5.00 4.24 13.43
N PHE A 50 3.90 3.52 13.24
CA PHE A 50 2.55 4.06 13.28
C PHE A 50 1.88 3.62 14.57
N LYS A 51 1.31 4.56 15.32
CA LYS A 51 0.64 4.31 16.59
C LYS A 51 -0.74 4.93 16.57
N GLU A 52 -1.75 4.14 16.88
CA GLU A 52 -3.01 4.68 17.37
C GLU A 52 -2.91 4.95 18.87
N PHE A 53 -3.69 5.91 19.35
CA PHE A 53 -3.79 6.20 20.78
C PHE A 53 -4.29 4.93 21.49
N ASP A 54 -3.55 4.47 22.49
CA ASP A 54 -3.80 3.25 23.29
C ASP A 54 -3.67 1.88 22.58
N LYS A 55 -3.08 1.80 21.38
CA LYS A 55 -2.73 0.52 20.73
C LYS A 55 -1.22 0.32 20.61
N GLU A 56 -0.77 -0.94 20.61
CA GLU A 56 0.58 -1.26 20.16
C GLU A 56 0.74 -0.81 18.70
N GLY A 57 1.80 -0.04 18.44
CA GLY A 57 2.10 0.43 17.10
C GLY A 57 2.67 -0.66 16.22
N PHE A 58 2.58 -0.48 14.91
CA PHE A 58 3.24 -1.32 13.92
C PHE A 58 4.39 -0.57 13.27
N ALA A 59 5.44 -1.29 12.90
CA ALA A 59 6.60 -0.73 12.20
C ALA A 59 6.63 -1.23 10.76
N ILE A 60 6.69 -0.31 9.79
CA ILE A 60 6.82 -0.64 8.37
C ILE A 60 8.19 -0.23 7.88
N LYS A 61 8.89 -1.16 7.24
CA LYS A 61 10.11 -0.92 6.47
C LYS A 61 9.88 -1.42 5.04
N LEU A 62 10.10 -0.55 4.07
CA LEU A 62 9.99 -0.88 2.64
C LEU A 62 11.34 -0.71 1.96
N THR A 63 11.72 -1.69 1.16
CA THR A 63 12.82 -1.57 0.19
C THR A 63 12.26 -1.37 -1.21
N ASP A 64 13.13 -1.10 -2.17
CA ASP A 64 12.82 -1.06 -3.61
C ASP A 64 12.28 -2.39 -4.18
N GLU A 65 12.37 -3.50 -3.44
CA GLU A 65 11.68 -4.75 -3.79
C GLU A 65 10.16 -4.68 -3.63
N TYR A 66 9.65 -3.70 -2.86
CA TYR A 66 8.23 -3.54 -2.60
C TYR A 66 7.58 -2.58 -3.61
N ILE A 67 6.30 -2.80 -3.85
CA ILE A 67 5.41 -1.94 -4.63
C ILE A 67 4.12 -1.72 -3.85
N MET A 68 3.47 -0.61 -4.13
CA MET A 68 2.13 -0.29 -3.63
C MET A 68 1.16 -0.40 -4.80
N ILE A 69 0.12 -1.19 -4.63
CA ILE A 69 -1.01 -1.32 -5.54
C ILE A 69 -2.09 -0.40 -4.99
N VAL A 70 -2.52 0.55 -5.81
CA VAL A 70 -3.52 1.56 -5.43
C VAL A 70 -4.67 1.55 -6.42
N ASN A 71 -5.84 2.05 -6.02
CA ASN A 71 -6.92 2.32 -6.97
C ASN A 71 -6.58 3.57 -7.79
N SER A 72 -6.44 3.42 -9.12
CA SER A 72 -6.13 4.52 -10.04
C SER A 72 -7.21 5.62 -10.07
N GLU A 73 -8.44 5.28 -9.69
CA GLU A 73 -9.59 6.18 -9.64
C GLU A 73 -9.95 6.58 -8.21
N GLY A 74 -9.18 6.16 -7.20
CA GLY A 74 -9.52 6.34 -5.78
C GLY A 74 -9.73 7.80 -5.36
N LYS A 75 -8.99 8.73 -5.97
CA LYS A 75 -9.15 10.19 -5.71
C LYS A 75 -10.47 10.75 -6.24
N ILE A 76 -11.07 10.09 -7.22
CA ILE A 76 -12.34 10.50 -7.83
C ILE A 76 -13.50 9.79 -7.12
N GLU A 77 -13.37 8.47 -6.91
CA GLU A 77 -14.44 7.61 -6.40
C GLU A 77 -14.58 7.66 -4.87
N SER A 78 -13.52 7.32 -4.13
CA SER A 78 -13.59 7.19 -2.66
C SER A 78 -13.35 8.51 -1.95
N LYS A 79 -12.38 9.30 -2.45
CA LYS A 79 -11.87 10.52 -1.80
C LYS A 79 -11.36 10.30 -0.37
N GLN A 80 -11.17 9.05 0.04
CA GLN A 80 -10.73 8.69 1.38
C GLN A 80 -9.21 8.70 1.44
N PHE A 81 -8.65 9.60 2.23
CA PHE A 81 -7.21 9.75 2.40
C PHE A 81 -6.61 8.57 3.18
N ASN A 82 -5.58 7.93 2.61
CA ASN A 82 -4.81 6.90 3.29
C ASN A 82 -3.51 7.50 3.83
N TYR A 83 -3.51 7.85 5.12
CA TYR A 83 -2.40 8.52 5.78
C TYR A 83 -1.11 7.69 5.75
N VAL A 84 -1.21 6.41 6.14
CA VAL A 84 -0.07 5.50 6.24
C VAL A 84 0.58 5.32 4.87
N ALA A 85 -0.24 5.01 3.85
CA ALA A 85 0.24 4.85 2.48
C ALA A 85 0.86 6.16 1.93
N THR A 86 0.22 7.30 2.17
CA THR A 86 0.74 8.59 1.71
C THR A 86 2.08 8.93 2.35
N VAL A 87 2.26 8.67 3.66
CA VAL A 87 3.54 8.86 4.36
C VAL A 87 4.61 7.98 3.76
N LEU A 88 4.32 6.70 3.53
CA LEU A 88 5.27 5.75 2.94
C LEU A 88 5.69 6.18 1.53
N ALA A 89 4.72 6.51 0.66
CA ALA A 89 4.98 6.91 -0.72
C ALA A 89 5.69 8.27 -0.84
N THR A 90 5.41 9.20 0.08
CA THR A 90 6.12 10.49 0.16
C THR A 90 7.56 10.27 0.62
N ALA A 91 7.77 9.47 1.67
CA ALA A 91 9.10 9.16 2.20
C ALA A 91 9.97 8.39 1.19
N SER A 92 9.35 7.59 0.32
CA SER A 92 10.03 6.89 -0.77
C SER A 92 10.26 7.76 -2.01
N GLU A 93 9.81 9.03 -2.02
CA GLU A 93 9.84 9.93 -3.18
C GLU A 93 9.09 9.36 -4.42
N SER A 94 8.08 8.52 -4.17
CA SER A 94 7.33 7.80 -5.21
C SER A 94 6.13 8.56 -5.76
N ILE A 95 5.68 9.59 -5.04
CA ILE A 95 4.62 10.51 -5.46
C ILE A 95 5.13 11.95 -5.44
N SER A 96 4.47 12.84 -6.19
CA SER A 96 4.86 14.25 -6.25
C SER A 96 4.57 14.99 -4.93
N PRO A 97 5.33 16.03 -4.58
CA PRO A 97 5.02 16.86 -3.41
C PRO A 97 3.58 17.40 -3.47
N GLY A 98 2.84 17.21 -2.38
CA GLY A 98 1.42 17.60 -2.28
C GLY A 98 0.44 16.58 -2.85
N ASP A 99 0.92 15.49 -3.46
CA ASP A 99 0.06 14.38 -3.85
C ASP A 99 -0.23 13.44 -2.67
N TRP A 100 -1.27 12.61 -2.81
CA TRP A 100 -1.72 11.70 -1.76
C TRP A 100 -2.26 10.39 -2.34
N ILE A 101 -2.35 9.35 -1.51
CA ILE A 101 -2.94 8.06 -1.90
C ILE A 101 -4.36 7.95 -1.35
N ALA A 102 -5.29 7.57 -2.21
CA ALA A 102 -6.70 7.43 -1.89
C ALA A 102 -7.13 5.95 -1.85
N GLY A 103 -7.99 5.60 -0.90
CA GLY A 103 -8.49 4.24 -0.73
C GLY A 103 -7.50 3.29 -0.05
N ASP A 104 -7.89 2.02 0.04
CA ASP A 104 -7.06 0.97 0.60
C ASP A 104 -5.91 0.64 -0.35
N VAL A 105 -4.79 0.18 0.22
CA VAL A 105 -3.56 -0.08 -0.52
C VAL A 105 -3.04 -1.45 -0.19
N LEU A 106 -2.78 -2.25 -1.22
CA LEU A 106 -2.04 -3.48 -1.09
C LEU A 106 -0.54 -3.19 -1.27
N VAL A 107 0.27 -3.55 -0.28
CA VAL A 107 1.73 -3.51 -0.36
C VAL A 107 2.25 -4.93 -0.50
N CYS A 108 3.07 -5.19 -1.50
CA CYS A 108 3.66 -6.51 -1.75
C CYS A 108 5.02 -6.39 -2.44
N ARG A 109 5.75 -7.49 -2.57
CA ARG A 109 6.98 -7.50 -3.40
C ARG A 109 6.62 -7.48 -4.87
N SER A 110 7.43 -6.83 -5.69
CA SER A 110 7.25 -6.80 -7.16
C SER A 110 7.21 -8.20 -7.78
N SER A 111 7.93 -9.16 -7.20
CA SER A 111 7.93 -10.57 -7.64
C SER A 111 6.58 -11.28 -7.45
N MET A 112 5.62 -10.69 -6.72
CA MET A 112 4.29 -11.24 -6.47
C MET A 112 3.24 -10.74 -7.48
N VAL A 113 3.66 -9.96 -8.48
CA VAL A 113 2.80 -9.47 -9.57
C VAL A 113 3.45 -9.87 -10.90
N LYS A 114 2.68 -10.47 -11.81
CA LYS A 114 3.14 -10.95 -13.12
C LYS A 114 2.46 -10.23 -14.27
#